data_AF-A0A6C1EF69-F1
#
_entry.id   AF-A0A6C1EF69-F1
#
_cell.length_a   1.000
_cell.length_b   1.000
_cell.length_c   1.000
_cell.angle_alpha   90.00
_cell.angle_beta   90.00
_cell.angle_gamma   90.00
#
_symmetry.space_group_name_H-M   'P 1'
#
loop_
_entity.id
_entity.type
_entity.pdbx_description
1 polymer ?
#
loop_
_entity_poly.entity_id
_entity_poly.type
_entity_poly.pdbx_seq_one_letter_code
_entity_poly.pdbx_strand_id
1 'polypeptide(L)'
;MLLKTMVCKMLKRCYIRIISASLHLQLKRFEYDFNYDQMVKVNDKYEFPETIDLSPFVDKDVLKKTLDSENKDKNPYVYNLHGVLVHSGDISTGHYYTLIKPGVEDQWYRFDDERVWRSQRNKFSRKFWM
;
A
#
# COMPACT_ATOMS: atom_id res chain seq x y z
N MET A 1 -30.38 -3.18 43.93
CA MET A 1 -28.98 -3.62 43.80
C MET A 1 -28.82 -4.19 42.38
N LEU A 2 -28.57 -3.34 41.38
CA LEU A 2 -27.26 -3.15 40.70
C LEU A 2 -26.61 -4.51 40.37
N LEU A 3 -26.46 -4.91 39.10
CA LEU A 3 -25.48 -4.33 38.17
C LEU A 3 -25.96 -4.41 36.71
N LYS A 4 -26.08 -3.26 36.03
CA LYS A 4 -25.99 -3.19 34.57
C LYS A 4 -24.51 -3.11 34.22
N THR A 5 -23.96 -4.18 33.68
CA THR A 5 -22.59 -4.23 33.16
C THR A 5 -22.49 -3.23 31.99
N MET A 6 -21.88 -2.07 32.22
CA MET A 6 -21.52 -1.15 31.15
C MET A 6 -20.33 -1.73 30.40
N VAL A 7 -20.59 -2.39 29.27
CA VAL A 7 -19.53 -2.71 28.31
C VAL A 7 -19.17 -1.41 27.60
N CYS A 8 -18.08 -0.76 28.04
CA CYS A 8 -17.53 0.40 27.36
C CYS A 8 -16.80 -0.08 26.09
N LYS A 9 -17.37 0.20 24.92
CA LYS A 9 -16.69 -0.04 23.63
C LYS A 9 -15.56 0.98 23.50
N MET A 10 -14.33 0.52 23.62
CA MET A 10 -13.15 1.35 23.38
C MET A 10 -12.87 1.43 21.87
N LEU A 11 -12.83 2.64 21.33
CA LEU A 11 -12.40 2.91 19.95
C LEU A 11 -10.92 3.28 19.95
N LYS A 12 -10.10 2.53 19.21
CA LYS A 12 -8.69 2.85 18.99
C LYS A 12 -8.51 3.41 17.58
N ARG A 13 -7.85 4.55 17.45
CA ARG A 13 -7.54 5.20 16.18
C ARG A 13 -6.07 5.60 16.16
N CYS A 14 -5.41 5.35 15.04
CA CYS A 14 -4.00 5.69 14.84
C CYS A 14 -3.90 6.75 13.74
N TYR A 15 -2.96 7.68 13.88
CA TYR A 15 -2.68 8.74 12.92
C TYR A 15 -1.18 8.77 12.59
N ILE A 16 -0.85 9.17 11.37
CA ILE A 16 0.51 9.37 10.91
C ILE A 16 1.01 10.71 11.45
N ARG A 17 2.13 10.69 12.19
CA ARG A 17 2.77 11.90 12.72
C ARG A 17 4.02 12.31 11.98
N ILE A 18 4.74 11.33 11.45
CA ILE A 18 5.99 11.53 10.73
C ILE A 18 5.80 10.88 9.36
N ILE A 19 6.16 11.60 8.31
CA ILE A 19 6.11 11.11 6.95
C ILE A 19 7.50 11.11 6.34
N SER A 20 7.76 10.16 5.44
CA SER A 20 9.07 9.95 4.83
C SER A 20 9.01 10.25 3.33
N ALA A 21 10.15 10.55 2.72
CA ALA A 21 10.19 10.82 1.28
C ALA A 21 9.80 9.59 0.43
N SER A 22 10.02 8.37 0.94
CA SER A 22 9.70 7.12 0.27
C SER A 22 8.76 6.27 1.12
N LEU A 23 7.55 6.02 0.61
CA LEU A 23 6.53 5.22 1.27
C LEU A 23 6.52 3.78 0.74
N HIS A 24 6.69 2.82 1.64
CA HIS A 24 6.50 1.39 1.34
C HIS A 24 5.20 0.89 1.97
N LEU A 25 4.30 0.35 1.15
CA LEU A 25 3.05 -0.24 1.59
C LEU A 25 3.08 -1.76 1.34
N GLN A 26 3.02 -2.55 2.41
CA GLN A 26 2.94 -3.99 2.32
C GLN A 26 1.48 -4.43 2.38
N LEU A 27 0.97 -5.05 1.31
CA LEU A 27 -0.34 -5.67 1.32
C LEU A 27 -0.27 -6.96 2.14
N LYS A 28 -1.06 -7.04 3.22
CA LYS A 28 -1.18 -8.25 4.03
C LYS A 28 -2.04 -9.28 3.30
N ARG A 29 -1.42 -10.04 2.41
CA ARG A 29 -2.08 -11.07 1.58
C ARG A 29 -1.96 -12.49 2.14
N PHE A 30 -1.47 -12.66 3.35
CA PHE A 30 -1.33 -13.97 3.97
C PHE A 30 -2.18 -14.01 5.23
N GLU A 31 -3.13 -14.92 5.24
CA GLU A 31 -4.09 -15.10 6.33
C GLU A 31 -4.09 -16.56 6.77
N TYR A 32 -4.47 -16.79 8.02
CA TYR A 32 -4.59 -18.14 8.56
C TYR A 32 -6.02 -18.64 8.35
N ASP A 33 -6.18 -19.73 7.62
CA ASP A 33 -7.47 -20.40 7.47
C ASP A 33 -7.62 -21.47 8.56
N PHE A 34 -8.51 -21.21 9.51
CA PHE A 34 -8.79 -22.11 10.62
C PHE A 34 -9.47 -23.41 10.21
N ASN A 35 -10.13 -23.47 9.05
CA ASN A 35 -10.83 -24.68 8.62
C ASN A 35 -9.86 -25.75 8.13
N TYR A 36 -8.78 -25.30 7.47
CA TYR A 36 -7.74 -26.15 6.90
C TYR A 36 -6.45 -26.15 7.72
N ASP A 37 -6.43 -25.42 8.84
CA ASP A 37 -5.31 -25.29 9.77
C ASP A 37 -3.99 -24.92 9.06
N GLN A 38 -4.07 -23.97 8.11
CA GLN A 38 -2.94 -23.60 7.28
C GLN A 38 -2.96 -22.10 6.91
N MET A 39 -1.78 -21.56 6.62
CA MET A 39 -1.67 -20.24 6.01
C MET A 39 -2.14 -20.32 4.56
N VAL A 40 -2.90 -19.33 4.11
CA VAL A 40 -3.37 -19.19 2.72
C VAL A 40 -3.03 -17.83 2.15
N LYS A 41 -2.71 -17.77 0.86
CA LYS A 41 -2.52 -16.52 0.12
C LYS A 41 -3.87 -16.00 -0.38
N VAL A 42 -4.21 -14.78 0.03
CA VAL A 42 -5.40 -14.05 -0.44
C VAL A 42 -5.13 -13.48 -1.84
N ASN A 43 -5.71 -14.12 -2.84
CA ASN A 43 -5.59 -13.77 -4.25
C ASN A 43 -6.72 -12.84 -4.75
N ASP A 44 -7.49 -12.26 -3.83
CA ASP A 44 -8.54 -11.32 -4.18
C ASP A 44 -7.98 -10.10 -4.92
N LYS A 45 -8.78 -9.64 -5.88
CA LYS A 45 -8.47 -8.46 -6.69
C LYS A 45 -8.29 -7.26 -5.78
N TYR A 46 -7.16 -6.61 -5.91
CA TYR A 46 -6.91 -5.32 -5.29
C TYR A 46 -6.47 -4.32 -6.34
N GLU A 47 -7.13 -3.17 -6.36
CA GLU A 47 -6.76 -2.04 -7.20
C GLU A 47 -6.03 -1.02 -6.34
N PHE A 48 -4.90 -0.52 -6.84
CA PHE A 48 -4.14 0.54 -6.20
C PHE A 48 -4.06 1.76 -7.12
N PRO A 49 -4.18 2.98 -6.57
CA PRO A 49 -4.11 4.20 -7.37
C PRO A 49 -2.67 4.52 -7.76
N GLU A 50 -2.50 5.32 -8.82
CA GLU A 50 -1.18 5.87 -9.18
C GLU A 50 -0.72 6.95 -8.21
N THR A 51 -1.67 7.73 -7.69
CA THR A 51 -1.39 8.79 -6.73
C THR A 51 -2.22 8.55 -5.49
N ILE A 52 -1.59 8.58 -4.32
CA ILE A 52 -2.26 8.41 -3.03
C ILE A 52 -2.08 9.67 -2.19
N ASP A 53 -3.20 10.19 -1.68
CA ASP A 53 -3.21 11.30 -0.72
C ASP A 53 -3.29 10.74 0.71
N LEU A 54 -2.25 10.96 1.49
CA LEU A 54 -2.18 10.54 2.89
C LEU A 54 -2.71 11.59 3.86
N SER A 55 -3.06 12.80 3.41
CA SER A 55 -3.57 13.88 4.26
C SER A 55 -4.69 13.44 5.21
N PRO A 56 -5.67 12.59 4.83
CA PRO A 56 -6.74 12.15 5.73
C PRO A 56 -6.28 11.26 6.90
N PHE A 57 -5.10 10.66 6.80
CA PHE A 57 -4.54 9.73 7.79
C PHE A 57 -3.51 10.39 8.71
N VAL A 58 -3.15 11.65 8.43
CA VAL A 58 -2.17 12.42 9.20
C VAL A 58 -2.85 13.11 10.37
N ASP A 59 -2.11 13.25 11.47
CA ASP A 59 -2.54 13.98 12.66
C ASP A 59 -2.84 15.45 12.28
N LYS A 60 -4.03 15.94 12.66
CA LYS A 60 -4.53 17.28 12.27
C LYS A 60 -3.61 18.41 12.74
N ASP A 61 -2.93 18.23 13.87
CA ASP A 61 -2.04 19.24 14.41
C ASP A 61 -0.74 19.31 13.62
N VAL A 62 -0.29 18.18 13.08
CA VAL A 62 0.86 18.12 12.16
C VAL A 62 0.48 18.71 10.80
N LEU A 63 -0.70 18.36 10.29
CA LEU A 63 -1.21 18.86 9.01
C LEU A 63 -1.34 20.39 8.99
N LYS A 64 -1.84 21.01 10.06
CA LYS A 64 -1.93 22.48 10.14
C LYS A 64 -0.55 23.14 10.10
N LYS A 65 0.40 22.64 10.89
CA LYS A 65 1.77 23.19 10.93
C LYS A 65 2.49 23.15 9.58
N THR A 66 2.26 22.10 8.79
CA THR A 66 2.88 21.98 7.47
C THR A 66 2.20 22.85 6.42
N LEU A 67 0.88 23.06 6.50
CA LEU A 67 0.14 23.97 5.62
C LEU A 67 0.42 25.44 5.91
N ASP A 68 0.71 25.78 7.18
CA ASP A 68 1.05 27.14 7.62
C ASP A 68 2.51 27.53 7.28
N SER A 69 3.34 26.55 6.88
CA SER A 69 4.73 26.79 6.47
C SER A 69 4.78 27.35 5.04
N GLU A 70 5.56 28.41 4.80
CA GLU A 70 5.61 29.19 3.54
C GLU A 70 6.01 28.42 2.26
N ASN A 71 6.36 27.12 2.36
CA ASN A 71 6.65 26.25 1.21
C ASN A 71 5.36 25.64 0.63
N LYS A 72 4.50 26.49 0.04
CA LYS A 72 3.19 26.12 -0.53
C LYS A 72 3.26 25.19 -1.76
N ASP A 73 4.41 25.04 -2.39
CA ASP A 73 4.48 24.49 -3.75
C ASP A 73 4.44 22.96 -3.83
N LYS A 74 4.52 22.24 -2.71
CA LYS A 74 4.42 20.76 -2.70
C LYS A 74 3.60 20.30 -1.51
N ASN A 75 2.44 19.68 -1.78
CA ASN A 75 1.72 18.92 -0.76
C ASN A 75 2.57 17.69 -0.37
N PRO A 76 3.17 17.64 0.83
CA PRO A 76 4.12 16.59 1.20
C PRO A 76 3.43 15.24 1.46
N TYR A 77 2.10 15.21 1.44
CA TYR A 77 1.28 14.04 1.74
C TYR A 77 0.81 13.29 0.50
N VAL A 78 1.10 13.81 -0.69
CA VAL A 78 0.71 13.19 -1.97
C VAL A 78 1.90 12.39 -2.52
N TYR A 79 1.70 11.09 -2.70
CA TYR A 79 2.70 10.16 -3.20
C TYR A 79 2.32 9.65 -4.57
N ASN A 80 3.32 9.55 -5.45
CA ASN A 80 3.18 8.89 -6.75
C ASN A 80 3.76 7.49 -6.68
N LEU A 81 3.07 6.54 -7.29
CA LEU A 81 3.47 5.15 -7.35
C LEU A 81 4.76 5.02 -8.16
N HIS A 82 5.82 4.60 -7.48
CA HIS A 82 7.13 4.43 -8.08
C HIS A 82 7.36 3.00 -8.58
N GLY A 83 6.88 2.01 -7.85
CA GLY A 83 7.05 0.61 -8.23
C GLY A 83 6.11 -0.31 -7.46
N VAL A 84 5.98 -1.53 -7.97
CA VAL A 84 5.17 -2.59 -7.40
C VAL A 84 5.99 -3.87 -7.36
N LEU A 85 6.13 -4.44 -6.17
CA LEU A 85 6.69 -5.78 -5.98
C LEU A 85 5.56 -6.80 -6.10
N VAL A 86 5.71 -7.74 -7.01
CA VAL A 86 4.70 -8.77 -7.30
C VAL A 86 5.23 -10.12 -6.86
N HIS A 87 4.41 -10.85 -6.12
CA HIS A 87 4.65 -12.25 -5.76
C HIS A 87 3.66 -13.14 -6.51
N SER A 88 4.16 -13.96 -7.43
CA SER A 88 3.37 -14.97 -8.13
C SER A 88 3.61 -16.34 -7.49
N GLY A 89 2.58 -17.16 -7.32
CA GLY A 89 2.68 -18.44 -6.60
C GLY A 89 2.16 -18.37 -5.17
N ASP A 90 2.42 -19.43 -4.42
CA ASP A 90 1.87 -19.68 -3.09
C ASP A 90 2.87 -19.35 -1.96
N ILE A 91 2.45 -19.48 -0.70
CA ILE A 91 3.23 -19.11 0.48
C ILE A 91 4.62 -19.76 0.52
N SER A 92 4.71 -21.04 0.16
CA SER A 92 5.95 -21.81 0.24
C SER A 92 6.78 -21.77 -1.05
N THR A 93 6.15 -21.50 -2.18
CA THR A 93 6.76 -21.57 -3.52
C THR A 93 6.20 -20.46 -4.38
N GLY A 94 7.08 -19.55 -4.80
CA GLY A 94 6.67 -18.47 -5.66
C GLY A 94 7.84 -17.76 -6.32
N HIS A 95 7.50 -16.76 -7.11
CA HIS A 95 8.43 -15.96 -7.88
C HIS A 95 8.17 -14.48 -7.67
N TYR A 96 9.22 -13.73 -7.39
CA TYR A 96 9.16 -12.29 -7.21
C TYR A 96 9.64 -11.58 -8.45
N TYR A 97 8.84 -10.64 -8.95
CA TYR A 97 9.27 -9.72 -9.99
C TYR A 97 8.79 -8.32 -9.66
N THR A 98 9.45 -7.31 -10.20
CA THR A 98 9.11 -5.91 -9.93
C THR A 98 8.65 -5.19 -11.18
N LEU A 99 7.75 -4.24 -10.97
CA LEU A 99 7.31 -3.28 -11.95
C LEU A 99 7.77 -1.91 -11.46
N ILE A 100 8.63 -1.23 -12.21
CA ILE A 100 9.22 0.03 -11.76
C ILE A 100 9.02 1.09 -12.84
N LYS A 101 8.71 2.31 -12.38
CA LYS A 101 8.66 3.54 -13.17
C LYS A 101 9.90 4.38 -12.79
N PRO A 102 11.01 4.24 -13.54
CA PRO A 102 12.31 4.81 -13.14
C PRO A 102 12.39 6.33 -13.27
N GLY A 103 11.52 6.94 -14.08
CA GLY A 103 11.56 8.38 -14.38
C GLY A 103 10.20 9.06 -14.27
N VAL A 104 10.18 10.32 -14.69
CA VAL A 104 8.98 11.17 -14.71
C VAL A 104 8.00 10.77 -15.82
N GLU A 105 8.51 10.14 -16.87
CA GLU A 105 7.70 9.62 -17.97
C GLU A 105 6.85 8.44 -17.51
N ASP A 106 5.65 8.26 -18.08
CA ASP A 106 4.78 7.11 -17.81
C ASP A 106 5.27 5.83 -18.51
N GLN A 107 6.56 5.54 -18.39
CA GLN A 107 7.20 4.33 -18.90
C GLN A 107 7.43 3.35 -17.78
N TRP A 108 6.85 2.16 -17.92
CA TRP A 108 7.01 1.08 -16.97
C TRP A 108 7.87 -0.03 -17.52
N TYR A 109 8.66 -0.62 -16.63
CA TYR A 109 9.52 -1.75 -16.91
C TYR A 109 9.21 -2.88 -15.94
N ARG A 110 9.12 -4.10 -16.45
CA ARG A 110 9.10 -5.31 -15.64
C ARG A 110 10.52 -5.83 -15.55
N PHE A 111 10.99 -5.99 -14.33
CA PHE A 111 12.26 -6.61 -13.97
C PHE A 111 11.94 -7.99 -13.41
N ASP A 112 12.36 -9.00 -14.15
CA ASP A 112 12.11 -10.40 -13.88
C ASP A 112 13.45 -11.14 -13.97
N ASP A 113 14.15 -11.17 -12.83
CA ASP A 113 15.55 -11.59 -12.71
C ASP A 113 16.46 -10.91 -13.75
N GLU A 114 17.05 -11.69 -14.65
CA GLU A 114 17.95 -11.24 -15.71
C GLU A 114 17.23 -10.55 -16.88
N ARG A 115 15.90 -10.64 -16.93
CA ARG A 115 15.10 -10.18 -18.06
C ARG A 115 14.37 -8.89 -17.70
N VAL A 116 14.55 -7.88 -18.55
CA VAL A 116 13.87 -6.59 -18.44
C VAL A 116 13.09 -6.31 -19.70
N TRP A 117 11.82 -5.94 -19.56
CA TRP A 117 11.00 -5.53 -20.69
C TRP A 117 10.08 -4.37 -20.36
N ARG A 118 9.80 -3.55 -21.36
CA ARG A 118 8.80 -2.49 -21.26
C ARG A 118 7.42 -3.11 -21.06
N SER A 119 6.66 -2.60 -20.10
CA SER A 119 5.29 -3.02 -19.81
C SER A 119 4.33 -1.84 -19.93
N GLN A 120 3.09 -2.13 -20.31
CA GLN A 120 2.01 -1.14 -20.37
C GLN A 120 1.22 -1.14 -19.06
N ARG A 121 0.78 0.04 -18.63
CA ARG A 121 0.02 0.22 -17.38
C ARG A 121 -1.27 -0.59 -17.32
N ASN A 122 -2.02 -0.64 -18.43
CA ASN A 122 -3.29 -1.37 -18.49
C ASN A 122 -3.14 -2.88 -18.31
N LYS A 123 -1.92 -3.42 -18.41
CA LYS A 123 -1.64 -4.83 -18.11
C LYS A 123 -1.49 -5.09 -16.62
N PHE A 124 -1.29 -4.06 -15.78
CA PHE A 124 -1.15 -4.21 -14.33
C PHE A 124 -2.46 -4.61 -13.67
N SER A 125 -3.54 -3.86 -13.89
CA SER A 125 -4.87 -4.18 -13.33
C SER A 125 -5.41 -5.55 -13.77
N ARG A 126 -4.86 -6.15 -14.84
CA ARG A 126 -5.20 -7.48 -15.36
C ARG A 126 -4.22 -8.59 -14.98
N LYS A 127 -3.04 -8.27 -14.41
CA LYS A 127 -2.02 -9.27 -14.01
C LYS A 127 -1.93 -9.53 -12.51
N PHE A 128 -2.51 -8.69 -11.65
CA PHE A 128 -2.58 -8.96 -10.20
C PHE A 128 -3.62 -10.03 -9.81
N TRP A 129 -3.90 -10.94 -10.74
CA TRP A 129 -4.91 -12.01 -10.65
C TRP A 129 -4.29 -13.41 -10.60
N MET A 130 -2.95 -13.51 -10.50
CA MET A 130 -2.21 -14.76 -10.53
C MET A 130 -1.15 -14.80 -9.43
#